data_AF-A0A976LPD5-F1
#
_entry.id   AF-A0A976LPD5-F1
#
_cell.length_a   1.000
_cell.length_b   1.000
_cell.length_c   1.000
_cell.angle_alpha   90.00
_cell.angle_beta   90.00
_cell.angle_gamma   90.00
#
_symmetry.space_group_name_H-M   'P 1'
#
loop_
_entity.id
_entity.type
_entity.pdbx_description
1 polymer ?
#
loop_
_entity_poly.entity_id
_entity_poly.type
_entity_poly.pdbx_seq_one_letter_code
_entity_poly.pdbx_strand_id
1 'polypeptide(L)' 'MSTHLDLALEIIAAAREKAEEINVPMVIAVVDAGGNLVAQQRMDGALLVSIDISLN' A
#
# COMPACT_ATOMS: atom_id res chain seq x y z
N MET A 1 -9.54 -16.68 -11.67
CA MET A 1 -8.43 -15.77 -12.06
C MET A 1 -8.52 -14.57 -11.14
N SER A 2 -7.56 -14.40 -10.22
CA SER A 2 -7.48 -13.19 -9.40
C SER A 2 -7.06 -12.03 -10.31
N THR A 3 -7.79 -10.92 -10.27
CA THR A 3 -7.47 -9.75 -11.08
C THR A 3 -6.29 -8.99 -10.46
N HIS A 4 -5.59 -8.15 -11.24
CA HIS A 4 -4.46 -7.36 -10.72
C HIS A 4 -4.82 -6.50 -9.49
N LEU A 5 -6.07 -6.06 -9.39
CA LEU A 5 -6.57 -5.31 -8.24
C LEU A 5 -6.75 -6.18 -6.99
N ASP A 6 -7.34 -7.36 -7.12
CA ASP A 6 -7.59 -8.26 -5.98
C ASP A 6 -6.27 -8.64 -5.29
N LEU A 7 -5.25 -9.01 -6.08
CA LEU A 7 -3.92 -9.31 -5.57
C LEU A 7 -3.26 -8.09 -4.91
N ALA A 8 -3.41 -6.89 -5.48
CA ALA A 8 -2.87 -5.67 -4.87
C ALA A 8 -3.52 -5.38 -3.50
N LEU A 9 -4.83 -5.62 -3.36
CA LEU A 9 -5.53 -5.46 -2.10
C LEU A 9 -5.10 -6.51 -1.06
N GLU A 10 -4.84 -7.75 -1.46
CA GLU A 10 -4.25 -8.78 -0.59
C GLU A 10 -2.86 -8.38 -0.08
N ILE A 11 -2.00 -7.87 -0.97
CA ILE A 11 -0.66 -7.36 -0.61
C ILE A 11 -0.77 -6.20 0.39
N ILE A 12 -1.66 -5.24 0.14
CA ILE A 12 -1.88 -4.10 1.03
C ILE A 12 -2.39 -4.57 2.40
N ALA A 13 -3.29 -5.56 2.44
CA ALA A 13 -3.80 -6.10 3.70
C ALA A 13 -2.68 -6.73 4.56
N ALA A 14 -1.79 -7.53 3.94
CA ALA A 14 -0.65 -8.12 4.64
C ALA A 14 0.36 -7.05 5.11
N ALA A 15 0.65 -6.05 4.28
CA ALA A 15 1.52 -4.94 4.66
C ALA A 15 0.94 -4.10 5.82
N ARG A 16 -0.38 -3.91 5.83
CA ARG A 16 -1.10 -3.23 6.91
C ARG A 16 -1.04 -4.03 8.21
N GLU A 17 -1.26 -5.34 8.16
CA GLU A 17 -1.11 -6.22 9.34
C GLU A 17 0.29 -6.05 9.94
N LYS A 18 1.33 -6.05 9.10
CA LYS A 18 2.69 -5.83 9.59
C LYS A 18 2.91 -4.44 10.18
N ALA A 19 2.34 -3.40 9.58
CA ALA A 19 2.42 -2.03 10.07
C ALA A 19 1.74 -1.88 11.44
N GLU A 20 0.62 -2.56 11.65
CA GLU A 20 -0.07 -2.65 12.95
C GLU A 20 0.79 -3.39 13.98
N GLU A 21 1.41 -4.52 13.64
CA GLU A 21 2.31 -5.26 14.54
C GLU A 21 3.49 -4.42 15.06
N ILE A 22 4.10 -3.61 14.19
CA ILE A 22 5.26 -2.79 14.55
C ILE A 22 4.87 -1.41 15.10
N ASN A 23 3.57 -1.09 15.19
CA ASN A 23 3.03 0.19 15.64
C ASN A 23 3.55 1.39 14.83
N VAL A 24 3.71 1.23 13.51
CA VAL A 24 4.14 2.31 12.61
C VAL A 24 3.10 2.45 11.49
N PRO A 25 2.24 3.49 11.51
CA PRO A 25 1.28 3.72 10.42
C PRO A 25 1.98 4.03 9.10
N MET A 26 1.57 3.35 8.02
CA MET A 26 2.22 3.44 6.71
C MET A 26 1.29 3.96 5.61
N VAL A 27 1.90 4.45 4.54
CA VAL A 27 1.26 4.51 3.21
C VAL A 27 1.82 3.37 2.38
N ILE A 28 0.95 2.59 1.75
CA ILE A 28 1.30 1.43 0.95
C ILE A 28 0.77 1.64 -0.46
N ALA A 29 1.65 1.58 -1.46
CA ALA A 29 1.29 1.63 -2.87
C ALA A 29 1.74 0.36 -3.59
N VAL A 30 0.92 -0.14 -4.50
CA VAL A 30 1.21 -1.28 -5.37
C VAL A 30 1.08 -0.82 -6.82
N VAL A 31 2.12 -1.10 -7.61
CA VAL A 31 2.18 -0.78 -9.04
C VAL A 31 2.29 -2.06 -9.86
N ASP A 32 1.89 -1.98 -11.13
CA ASP A 32 2.12 -3.06 -12.09
C ASP A 32 3.57 -3.06 -12.62
N ALA A 33 3.89 -4.02 -13.50
CA ALA A 33 5.24 -4.12 -14.08
C ALA A 33 5.65 -2.92 -14.95
N GLY A 34 4.70 -2.10 -15.39
CA GLY A 34 4.93 -0.85 -16.11
C GLY A 34 5.07 0.37 -15.18
N GLY A 35 4.95 0.18 -13.86
CA GLY A 35 4.96 1.26 -12.88
C GLY A 35 3.63 2.01 -12.76
N ASN A 36 2.54 1.51 -13.36
CA ASN A 36 1.25 2.15 -13.23
C ASN A 36 0.62 1.80 -11.88
N LEU A 37 0.05 2.80 -11.20
CA LEU A 37 -0.62 2.62 -9.93
C LEU A 37 -1.81 1.66 -10.07
N VAL A 38 -1.81 0.60 -9.26
CA VAL A 38 -2.94 -0.34 -9.15
C VAL A 38 -3.78 -0.02 -7.93
N ALA A 39 -3.15 0.17 -6.76
CA ALA A 39 -3.82 0.51 -5.51
C ALA A 39 -2.89 1.25 -4.56
N GLN A 40 -3.46 2.17 -3.77
CA GLN A 40 -2.76 2.88 -2.70
C GLN A 40 -3.67 3.03 -1.48
N GLN A 41 -3.14 2.79 -0.29
CA GLN A 41 -3.83 3.06 0.97
C GLN A 41 -2.93 3.78 1.96
N ARG A 42 -3.47 4.79 2.62
CA ARG A 42 -2.85 5.48 3.74
C ARG A 42 -3.56 5.08 5.03
N MET A 43 -2.81 4.58 5.99
CA MET A 43 -3.31 4.35 7.34
C MET A 43 -3.50 5.68 8.09
N ASP A 44 -4.44 5.73 9.01
CA ASP A 44 -4.58 6.87 9.92
C ASP A 44 -3.30 7.07 10.75
N GLY A 45 -2.89 8.33 10.92
CA GLY A 45 -1.63 8.67 11.60
C GLY A 45 -0.36 8.53 10.74
N ALA A 46 -0.43 7.97 9.53
CA ALA A 46 0.72 7.94 8.63
C ALA A 46 1.07 9.35 8.11
N LEU A 47 2.37 9.60 7.90
CA LEU A 47 2.87 10.90 7.44
C LEU A 47 2.26 11.27 6.08
N LEU A 48 1.73 12.48 5.95
CA LEU A 48 1.11 12.94 4.71
C LEU A 48 2.09 12.97 3.53
N VAL A 49 3.36 13.31 3.80
CA VAL A 49 4.41 13.28 2.77
C VAL A 49 4.64 11.87 2.22
N SER A 50 4.35 10.82 2.99
CA SER A 50 4.48 9.44 2.54
C SER A 50 3.47 9.06 1.46
N ILE A 51 2.44 9.87 1.20
CA ILE A 51 1.51 9.66 0.08
C ILE A 51 2.28 9.70 -1.24
N ASP A 52 3.08 10.75 -1.44
CA ASP A 52 3.88 10.89 -2.65
C ASP A 52 5.09 9.94 -2.64
N ILE A 53 5.79 9.82 -1.51
CA ILE A 53 6.99 8.96 -1.39
C ILE A 53 6.65 7.48 -1.65
N SER A 54 5.48 6.99 -1.24
CA SER A 54 5.14 5.58 -1.46
C SER A 54 5.00 5.20 -2.93
N LEU A 55 4.73 6.17 -3.81
CA LEU A 55 4.50 5.96 -5.23
C LEU A 55 5.78 6.11 -6.08
N ASN A 56 6.80 6.80 -5.58
CA ASN A 56 7.96 7.28 -6.36
C ASN A 56 9.28 6.73 -5.81
#